data_AF-A0A819JNL0-F1
#
_entry.id   AF-A0A819JNL0-F1
#
_cell.length_a   1.000
_cell.length_b   1.000
_cell.length_c   1.000
_cell.angle_alpha   90.00
_cell.angle_beta   90.00
_cell.angle_gamma   90.00
#
_symmetry.space_group_name_H-M   'P 1'
#
loop_
_entity.id
_entity.type
_entity.pdbx_description
1 polymer ?
#
loop_
_entity_poly.entity_id
_entity_poly.type
_entity_poly.pdbx_seq_one_letter_code
_entity_poly.pdbx_strand_id
1 'polypeptide(L)' 'WISSIDIIVCTPGRLVEHISRTLGFSLIHLRYLVIDEADRIIDEFKQDWLNILDNAVGLSSHLKNDFQ' A
#
# COMPACT_ATOMS: atom_id res chain seq x y z
N TRP A 1 -8.03 16.63 -11.60
CA TRP A 1 -9.02 15.78 -10.94
C TRP A 1 -8.50 15.47 -9.55
N ILE A 2 -9.20 15.91 -8.51
CA ILE A 2 -8.90 15.57 -7.11
C ILE A 2 -9.90 14.47 -6.74
N SER A 3 -9.41 13.34 -6.23
CA SER A 3 -10.27 12.29 -5.69
C SER A 3 -11.01 12.83 -4.47
N SER A 4 -12.33 12.60 -4.39
CA SER A 4 -13.15 13.00 -3.22
C SER A 4 -13.09 11.98 -2.07
N ILE A 5 -12.23 10.97 -2.18
CA ILE A 5 -12.17 9.84 -1.24
C ILE A 5 -10.90 9.96 -0.40
N ASP A 6 -11.08 10.08 0.91
CA ASP A 6 -10.00 10.15 1.90
C ASP A 6 -9.75 8.82 2.64
N ILE A 7 -10.75 7.93 2.67
CA ILE A 7 -10.69 6.65 3.40
C ILE A 7 -11.13 5.52 2.47
N ILE A 8 -10.32 4.46 2.42
CA ILE A 8 -10.58 3.25 1.64
C ILE A 8 -10.47 2.05 2.57
N VAL A 9 -11.49 1.19 2.56
CA VAL A 9 -11.49 -0.11 3.24
C VAL A 9 -11.64 -1.19 2.19
N CYS A 10 -10.73 -2.15 2.15
CA CYS A 10 -10.74 -3.23 1.18
C CYS A 10 -9.91 -4.43 1.65
N THR A 11 -10.13 -5.59 1.02
CA THR A 11 -9.25 -6.75 1.20
C THR A 11 -7.90 -6.49 0.54
N PRO A 12 -6.81 -7.15 0.99
CA PRO A 12 -5.49 -6.98 0.39
C PRO A 12 -5.51 -7.18 -1.13
N GLY A 13 -6.00 -8.32 -1.63
CA GLY A 13 -6.05 -8.57 -3.08
C GLY A 13 -6.68 -7.43 -3.89
N ARG A 14 -7.73 -6.78 -3.36
CA ARG A 14 -8.41 -5.67 -4.04
C ARG A 14 -7.59 -4.38 -4.06
N LEU A 15 -6.84 -4.07 -3.00
CA LEU A 15 -5.94 -2.91 -3.01
C LEU A 15 -4.80 -3.10 -4.03
N VAL A 16 -4.22 -4.30 -4.13
CA VAL A 16 -3.15 -4.59 -5.11
C VAL A 16 -3.66 -4.43 -6.53
N GLU A 17 -4.88 -4.89 -6.80
CA GLU A 17 -5.53 -4.69 -8.07
C GLU A 17 -5.72 -3.19 -8.38
N HIS A 18 -6.16 -2.40 -7.39
CA HIS A 18 -6.30 -0.95 -7.55
C HIS A 18 -4.97 -0.26 -7.85
N ILE A 19 -3.91 -0.56 -7.08
CA ILE A 19 -2.55 -0.03 -7.31
C ILE A 19 -2.07 -0.36 -8.73
N SER A 20 -2.33 -1.58 -9.22
CA SER A 20 -1.75 -2.07 -10.47
C SER A 20 -2.57 -1.73 -11.72
N ARG A 21 -3.90 -1.58 -11.60
CA ARG A 21 -4.82 -1.53 -12.74
C ARG A 21 -5.69 -0.28 -12.80
N THR A 22 -5.79 0.50 -11.72
CA THR A 22 -6.64 1.71 -11.70
C THR A 22 -5.83 2.93 -12.11
N LEU A 23 -6.11 3.46 -13.31
CA LEU A 23 -5.44 4.66 -13.81
C LEU A 23 -5.67 5.83 -12.85
N GLY A 24 -4.58 6.47 -12.43
CA GLY A 24 -4.62 7.62 -11.51
C GLY A 24 -4.80 7.26 -10.05
N PHE A 25 -4.89 5.98 -9.69
CA PHE A 25 -4.79 5.56 -8.30
C PHE A 25 -3.34 5.63 -7.83
N SER A 26 -3.11 6.29 -6.69
CA SER A 26 -1.78 6.45 -6.14
C SER A 26 -1.84 6.60 -4.63
N LEU A 27 -0.82 6.08 -3.94
CA LEU A 27 -0.67 6.17 -2.49
C LEU A 27 0.32 7.27 -2.07
N ILE A 28 0.70 8.19 -2.98
CA ILE A 28 1.65 9.28 -2.69
C ILE A 28 1.25 10.21 -1.53
N HIS A 29 -0.04 10.26 -1.18
CA HIS A 29 -0.56 11.06 -0.07
C HIS A 29 -1.04 10.20 1.11
N LEU A 30 -0.76 8.89 1.09
CA LEU A 30 -1.12 7.98 2.16
C LEU A 30 -0.32 8.33 3.42
N ARG A 31 -1.03 8.68 4.51
CA ARG A 31 -0.41 8.97 5.82
C ARG A 31 -0.52 7.81 6.80
N TYR A 32 -1.58 7.02 6.68
CA TYR A 32 -1.87 5.92 7.57
C TYR A 32 -2.32 4.72 6.76
N LEU A 33 -1.69 3.57 7.02
CA LEU A 33 -2.12 2.26 6.56
C LEU A 33 -2.42 1.41 7.79
N VAL A 34 -3.67 0.98 7.92
CA VAL A 34 -4.09 0.07 9.00
C VAL A 34 -4.28 -1.32 8.40
N ILE A 35 -3.59 -2.29 8.97
CA ILE A 35 -3.71 -3.70 8.60
C ILE A 35 -4.40 -4.40 9.76
N ASP A 36 -5.62 -4.87 9.53
CA ASP A 36 -6.33 -5.70 10.49
C ASP A 36 -5.80 -7.14 10.43
N GLU A 37 -5.72 -7.83 11.57
CA GLU A 37 -5.20 -9.21 11.68
C GLU A 37 -3.86 -9.40 10.92
N ALA A 38 -2.89 -8.52 11.23
CA ALA A 38 -1.66 -8.41 10.45
C ALA A 38 -0.85 -9.71 10.38
N ASP A 39 -0.86 -10.53 11.43
CA ASP A 39 -0.22 -11.84 11.47
C ASP A 39 -0.78 -12.79 10.40
N ARG A 40 -2.10 -12.85 10.23
CA ARG A 40 -2.76 -13.66 9.21
C ARG A 40 -2.47 -13.17 7.79
N ILE A 41 -2.55 -11.86 7.58
CA ILE A 41 -2.29 -11.25 6.25
C ILE A 41 -0.82 -11.44 5.84
N ILE A 42 0.10 -11.31 6.80
CA ILE A 42 1.53 -11.52 6.56
C ILE A 42 1.79 -12.97 6.14
N ASP A 43 1.15 -13.98 6.72
CA ASP A 43 1.35 -15.37 6.29
C ASP A 43 0.72 -15.69 4.93
N GLU A 44 -0.45 -15.13 4.61
CA GLU A 44 -1.20 -15.45 3.40
C GLU A 44 -0.68 -14.70 2.14
N PHE A 45 -0.16 -13.49 2.30
CA PHE A 45 0.19 -12.59 1.17
C PHE A 45 1.68 -12.17 1.14
N LYS A 46 2.51 -12.81 1.96
CA LYS A 46 3.86 -12.40 2.37
C LYS A 46 4.79 -11.83 1.29
N GLN A 47 4.84 -12.42 0.10
CA GLN A 47 5.88 -12.08 -0.89
C GLN A 47 5.38 -11.01 -1.90
N ASP A 48 4.29 -11.28 -2.62
CA ASP A 48 3.90 -10.43 -3.75
C ASP A 48 3.23 -9.12 -3.31
N TRP A 49 2.35 -9.19 -2.32
CA TRP A 49 1.61 -8.02 -1.83
C TRP A 49 2.52 -6.97 -1.20
N LEU A 50 3.43 -7.39 -0.33
CA LEU A 50 4.32 -6.47 0.39
C LEU A 50 5.26 -5.74 -0.57
N ASN A 51 5.77 -6.45 -1.58
CA ASN A 51 6.62 -5.83 -2.60
C ASN A 51 5.85 -4.78 -3.42
N ILE A 52 4.60 -5.06 -3.80
CA ILE A 52 3.77 -4.08 -4.53
C ILE A 52 3.48 -2.87 -3.65
N LEU A 53 3.15 -3.11 -2.38
CA LEU A 53 2.87 -2.05 -1.41
C LEU A 53 4.10 -1.19 -1.12
N ASP A 54 5.29 -1.79 -0.90
CA ASP A 54 6.55 -1.07 -0.66
C ASP A 54 6.87 -0.13 -1.83
N ASN A 55 6.73 -0.63 -3.06
CA ASN A 55 6.92 0.18 -4.26
C ASN A 55 5.88 1.31 -4.40
N ALA A 56 4.63 1.06 -4.01
CA ALA A 56 3.55 2.04 -4.14
C ALA A 56 3.62 3.16 -3.08
N VAL A 57 4.08 2.84 -1.87
CA VAL A 57 4.21 3.79 -0.75
C VAL A 57 5.60 4.44 -0.73
N GLY A 58 6.59 3.82 -1.34
CA GLY A 58 7.98 4.30 -1.33
C GLY A 58 8.68 4.14 0.03
N LEU A 59 8.28 3.15 0.85
CA LEU A 59 8.86 2.96 2.18
C LEU A 59 10.39 2.71 2.11
N SER A 60 10.83 1.94 1.10
CA SER A 60 12.24 1.68 0.82
C SER A 60 13.12 2.92 0.56
N SER A 61 12.55 4.03 0.10
CA SER A 61 13.32 5.27 -0.16
C SER A 61 13.46 6.15 1.08
N HIS A 62 12.51 6.10 2.02
CA HIS A 62 12.62 6.81 3.31
C HIS A 62 13.60 6.11 4.26
N LEU A 63 13.52 4.78 4.39
CA LEU A 63 14.41 4.04 5.28
C LEU A 63 15.89 4.20 4.89
N LYS A 64 16.21 4.28 3.59
CA LYS A 64 17.60 4.50 3.15
C LYS A 64 18.13 5.90 3.44
N ASN A 65 17.27 6.92 3.53
CA ASN A 65 17.70 8.28 3.87
C ASN A 65 17.86 8.48 5.38
N ASP A 66 17.13 7.72 6.20
CA ASP A 66 17.21 7.83 7.67
C ASP A 66 18.45 7.12 8.28
N PHE A 67 19.08 6.22 7.53
CA PHE A 67 20.31 5.50 7.95
C PHE A 67 21.59 6.02 7.27
N GLN A 68 21.55 7.17 6.59
CA GLN A 68 22.71 7.83 6.01
C GLN A 68 23.13 9.08 6.80
#